data_AF-A0A2N4XYS3-F1
#
_entry.id   AF-A0A2N4XYS3-F1
#
_cell.length_a   1.000
_cell.length_b   1.000
_cell.length_c   1.000
_cell.angle_alpha   90.00
_cell.angle_beta   90.00
_cell.angle_gamma   90.00
#
_symmetry.space_group_name_H-M   'P 1'
#
loop_
_entity.id
_entity.type
_entity.pdbx_description
1 polymer ?
#
loop_
_entity_poly.entity_id
_entity_poly.type
_entity_poly.pdbx_seq_one_letter_code
_entity_poly.pdbx_strand_id
1 'polypeptide(L)'
;MSLTHSGPSLKRFGVLLPLLLGASLAFAQQSAPTATEPRVVPAQPAPAVAPSQSASPVQAPAVASQPTTSTAPVATSPASPATSAAPADPVVNQPAAVEAQAAPASTQAPAAPSTPAVAPAAATPVEPVNDAAPVEPVSPLAQEAPEAADKVMPHDLSPEGMFMAADWVVKSVMIMLALASVLTWTVWLAKSLQLFGARARAKRGLKAVTQARQLRDALQSLENRGGVVATMVRAAQHEMSLSDAAIDQVGGDGVKERVASALARIEARAGRQMSNGTGVLASIGSTAPFVGLFGTVWGIMNSFIGIAETQTTNLAVVAPGIAEALLATAVGLVAAIPAVIIYNVFARSVTGYRQLLADAGAGIERLVSRDLDFRKSARVAQATKAMSMAAE
;
A
#
# COMPACT_ATOMS: atom_id res chain seq x y z
N MET A 1 3.37 46.65 -26.58
CA MET A 1 4.71 46.24 -26.12
C MET A 1 4.51 45.11 -25.13
N SER A 2 4.80 43.90 -25.58
CA SER A 2 4.32 42.63 -25.02
C SER A 2 5.36 42.04 -24.06
N LEU A 3 4.97 41.69 -22.83
CA LEU A 3 5.81 40.90 -21.94
C LEU A 3 5.00 39.73 -21.37
N THR A 4 5.08 38.61 -22.08
CA THR A 4 4.65 37.29 -21.64
C THR A 4 5.78 36.64 -20.85
N HIS A 5 5.65 36.55 -19.53
CA HIS A 5 6.55 35.73 -18.72
C HIS A 5 5.94 34.33 -18.56
N SER A 6 6.30 33.43 -19.47
CA SER A 6 5.96 32.01 -19.43
C SER A 6 6.79 31.33 -18.35
N GLY A 7 6.16 30.91 -17.25
CA GLY A 7 6.81 30.07 -16.24
C GLY A 7 7.18 28.68 -16.79
N PRO A 8 8.26 28.04 -16.31
CA PRO A 8 8.71 26.77 -16.83
C PRO A 8 7.69 25.66 -16.55
N SER A 9 7.40 24.90 -17.60
CA SER A 9 6.38 23.88 -17.71
C SER A 9 6.58 22.71 -16.73
N LEU A 10 5.72 22.65 -15.71
CA LEU A 10 5.49 21.48 -14.85
C LEU A 10 5.12 20.19 -15.61
N LYS A 11 4.86 20.26 -16.93
CA LYS A 11 4.56 19.09 -17.76
C LYS A 11 5.80 18.26 -18.12
N ARG A 12 7.02 18.84 -18.07
CA ARG A 12 8.25 18.11 -18.45
C ARG A 12 8.72 17.11 -17.39
N PHE A 13 8.43 17.35 -16.10
CA PHE A 13 8.75 16.40 -15.02
C PHE A 13 7.82 15.18 -14.98
N GLY A 14 6.62 15.27 -15.56
CA GLY A 14 5.68 14.15 -15.62
C GLY A 14 6.03 13.07 -16.65
N VAL A 15 6.98 13.32 -17.56
CA VAL A 15 7.35 12.40 -18.66
C VAL A 15 8.51 11.46 -18.26
N LEU A 16 9.34 11.83 -17.29
CA LEU A 16 10.44 10.98 -16.81
C LEU A 16 9.99 9.85 -15.87
N LEU A 17 8.90 10.03 -15.13
CA LEU A 17 8.37 9.05 -14.19
C LEU A 17 7.79 7.76 -14.83
N PRO A 18 7.06 7.80 -15.97
CA PRO A 18 6.63 6.58 -16.63
C PRO A 18 7.76 5.86 -17.41
N LEU A 19 8.84 6.56 -17.77
CA LEU A 19 9.94 5.97 -18.55
C LEU A 19 10.84 5.06 -17.68
N LEU A 20 11.01 5.41 -16.41
CA LEU A 20 11.74 4.57 -15.43
C LEU A 20 10.89 3.39 -14.91
N LEU A 21 9.56 3.54 -14.80
CA LEU A 21 8.68 2.43 -14.44
C LEU A 21 8.44 1.45 -15.60
N GLY A 22 8.43 1.92 -16.85
CA GLY A 22 8.23 1.07 -18.03
C GLY A 22 9.43 0.14 -18.33
N ALA A 23 10.65 0.59 -18.08
CA ALA A 23 11.86 -0.22 -18.31
C ALA A 23 11.96 -1.43 -17.36
N SER A 24 11.39 -1.33 -16.16
CA SER A 24 11.45 -2.41 -15.16
C SER A 24 10.47 -3.56 -15.44
N LEU A 25 9.38 -3.32 -16.18
CA LEU A 25 8.46 -4.38 -16.60
C LEU A 25 8.93 -5.11 -17.87
N ALA A 26 9.63 -4.41 -18.78
CA ALA A 26 10.12 -5.01 -20.02
C ALA A 26 11.18 -6.10 -19.80
N PHE A 27 11.98 -5.99 -18.74
CA PHE A 27 13.03 -6.97 -18.41
C PHE A 27 12.47 -8.26 -17.77
N ALA A 28 11.31 -8.19 -17.11
CA ALA A 28 10.69 -9.35 -16.44
C ALA A 28 9.96 -10.30 -17.41
N GLN A 29 9.68 -9.86 -18.66
CA GLN A 29 8.91 -10.64 -19.64
C GLN A 29 9.78 -11.38 -20.66
N GLN A 30 11.11 -11.19 -20.64
CA GLN A 30 12.03 -11.75 -21.64
C GLN A 30 12.62 -13.12 -21.26
N SER A 31 12.35 -13.62 -20.06
CA SER A 31 12.86 -14.90 -19.56
C SER A 31 11.73 -15.92 -19.33
N ALA A 32 11.22 -16.49 -20.42
CA ALA A 32 10.45 -17.74 -20.41
C ALA A 32 11.08 -18.69 -21.45
N PRO A 33 11.39 -19.95 -21.10
CA PRO A 33 12.00 -20.89 -22.05
C PRO A 33 10.96 -21.40 -23.06
N THR A 34 11.39 -21.49 -24.31
CA THR A 34 10.68 -21.97 -25.49
C THR A 34 10.17 -23.40 -25.28
N ALA A 35 8.86 -23.62 -25.37
CA ALA A 35 8.25 -24.94 -25.31
C ALA A 35 8.43 -25.67 -26.66
N THR A 36 9.12 -26.81 -26.63
CA THR A 36 9.28 -27.75 -27.74
C THR A 36 7.98 -28.51 -28.00
N GLU A 37 7.61 -28.69 -29.27
CA GLU A 37 6.42 -29.42 -29.75
C GLU A 37 6.28 -30.86 -29.19
N PRO A 38 5.04 -31.40 -29.07
CA PRO A 38 4.82 -32.77 -28.65
C PRO A 38 5.03 -33.74 -29.82
N ARG A 39 6.06 -34.58 -29.71
CA ARG A 39 6.31 -35.71 -30.61
C ARG A 39 5.32 -36.84 -30.30
N VAL A 40 4.48 -37.19 -31.27
CA VAL A 40 3.61 -38.38 -31.24
C VAL A 40 4.47 -39.64 -31.26
N VAL A 41 4.34 -40.48 -30.24
CA VAL A 41 4.97 -41.81 -30.16
C VAL A 41 3.89 -42.86 -30.46
N PRO A 42 4.06 -43.73 -31.48
CA PRO A 42 3.13 -44.84 -31.69
C PRO A 42 3.36 -45.96 -30.68
N ALA A 43 2.25 -46.52 -30.18
CA ALA A 43 2.23 -47.60 -29.20
C ALA A 43 2.86 -48.89 -29.74
N GLN A 44 3.77 -49.47 -28.96
CA GLN A 44 4.38 -50.78 -29.20
C GLN A 44 3.57 -51.86 -28.45
N PRO A 45 3.28 -53.03 -29.06
CA PRO A 45 2.46 -54.06 -28.43
C PRO A 45 3.26 -54.89 -27.42
N ALA A 46 2.68 -55.13 -26.24
CA ALA A 46 3.20 -56.05 -25.24
C ALA A 46 2.96 -57.52 -25.64
N PRO A 47 3.86 -58.47 -25.33
CA PRO A 47 3.69 -59.87 -25.67
C PRO A 47 2.81 -60.63 -24.67
N ALA A 48 2.21 -61.70 -25.19
CA ALA A 48 1.21 -62.57 -24.59
C ALA A 48 1.64 -63.26 -23.29
N VAL A 49 0.70 -63.39 -22.35
CA VAL A 49 0.78 -64.24 -21.15
C VAL A 49 -0.18 -65.42 -21.33
N ALA A 50 0.33 -66.64 -21.11
CA ALA A 50 -0.43 -67.89 -21.11
C ALA A 50 -1.06 -68.19 -19.72
N PRO A 51 -2.12 -69.02 -19.63
CA PRO A 51 -3.06 -69.04 -18.50
C PRO A 51 -2.89 -70.24 -17.55
N SER A 52 -3.38 -70.11 -16.31
CA SER A 52 -4.09 -71.15 -15.49
C SER A 52 -4.35 -70.62 -14.07
N GLN A 53 -5.59 -70.37 -13.64
CA GLN A 53 -6.60 -71.27 -13.04
C GLN A 53 -6.76 -71.02 -11.52
N SER A 54 -7.95 -70.54 -11.08
CA SER A 54 -8.86 -71.22 -10.12
C SER A 54 -9.87 -70.27 -9.43
N ALA A 55 -11.14 -70.46 -9.78
CA ALA A 55 -12.38 -70.48 -8.96
C ALA A 55 -12.82 -69.29 -8.03
N SER A 56 -13.77 -68.47 -8.53
CA SER A 56 -15.21 -68.30 -8.16
C SER A 56 -15.71 -68.27 -6.68
N PRO A 57 -16.95 -67.77 -6.37
CA PRO A 57 -17.78 -66.67 -6.95
C PRO A 57 -18.62 -65.84 -5.90
N VAL A 58 -19.59 -65.02 -6.39
CA VAL A 58 -20.85 -64.52 -5.75
C VAL A 58 -20.76 -63.13 -5.06
N GLN A 59 -21.59 -62.08 -5.29
CA GLN A 59 -22.82 -61.81 -6.07
C GLN A 59 -22.95 -60.29 -6.31
N ALA A 60 -23.50 -59.90 -7.46
CA ALA A 60 -24.25 -58.64 -7.67
C ALA A 60 -25.77 -58.99 -7.68
N PRO A 61 -26.75 -58.07 -7.75
CA PRO A 61 -26.92 -57.19 -8.92
C PRO A 61 -27.54 -55.79 -8.62
N ALA A 62 -27.26 -54.78 -9.46
CA ALA A 62 -28.19 -54.17 -10.45
C ALA A 62 -29.12 -53.05 -9.90
N VAL A 63 -29.56 -52.01 -10.62
CA VAL A 63 -29.41 -51.41 -11.97
C VAL A 63 -30.14 -50.05 -11.83
N ALA A 64 -29.49 -48.91 -12.07
CA ALA A 64 -29.63 -48.00 -13.23
C ALA A 64 -30.94 -47.21 -13.42
N SER A 65 -30.75 -45.93 -13.81
CA SER A 65 -31.49 -45.16 -14.83
C SER A 65 -32.65 -44.21 -14.43
N GLN A 66 -32.29 -42.93 -14.22
CA GLN A 66 -32.82 -41.66 -14.78
C GLN A 66 -34.37 -41.42 -14.96
N PRO A 67 -34.84 -40.34 -15.63
CA PRO A 67 -35.28 -39.07 -15.04
C PRO A 67 -36.77 -38.73 -15.37
N THR A 68 -37.35 -37.62 -14.88
CA THR A 68 -38.30 -36.71 -15.61
C THR A 68 -38.94 -35.60 -14.75
N THR A 69 -38.78 -34.35 -15.23
CA THR A 69 -39.70 -33.19 -15.41
C THR A 69 -40.98 -32.92 -14.60
N SER A 70 -41.22 -31.59 -14.43
CA SER A 70 -42.53 -30.87 -14.38
C SER A 70 -43.26 -30.86 -13.02
N THR A 71 -43.89 -29.81 -12.46
CA THR A 71 -44.65 -28.66 -13.00
C THR A 71 -44.95 -27.66 -11.84
N ALA A 72 -45.16 -26.36 -12.12
CA ALA A 72 -45.82 -25.37 -11.23
C ALA A 72 -47.39 -25.51 -11.32
N PRO A 73 -48.31 -24.64 -10.81
CA PRO A 73 -48.20 -23.28 -10.22
C PRO A 73 -49.30 -22.82 -9.18
N VAL A 74 -49.33 -21.50 -8.88
CA VAL A 74 -50.46 -20.57 -8.45
C VAL A 74 -51.02 -20.54 -7.01
N ALA A 75 -51.06 -19.31 -6.41
CA ALA A 75 -52.24 -18.60 -5.82
C ALA A 75 -51.80 -17.44 -4.86
N THR A 76 -51.85 -16.15 -5.26
CA THR A 76 -52.90 -15.10 -5.09
C THR A 76 -53.05 -14.44 -3.69
N SER A 77 -52.83 -13.11 -3.65
CA SER A 77 -53.15 -12.08 -2.61
C SER A 77 -54.69 -11.87 -2.42
N PRO A 78 -55.30 -10.95 -1.58
CA PRO A 78 -54.87 -9.59 -1.19
C PRO A 78 -55.36 -8.94 0.17
N ALA A 79 -54.87 -7.70 0.42
CA ALA A 79 -55.49 -6.47 1.00
C ALA A 79 -55.93 -6.30 2.50
N SER A 80 -55.61 -5.09 3.04
CA SER A 80 -55.88 -4.45 4.37
C SER A 80 -57.32 -3.87 4.53
N PRO A 81 -57.81 -3.26 5.67
CA PRO A 81 -57.34 -1.96 6.28
C PRO A 81 -57.60 -1.65 7.81
N ALA A 82 -56.96 -0.57 8.34
CA ALA A 82 -57.29 0.43 9.43
C ALA A 82 -57.76 -0.02 10.86
N THR A 83 -57.51 0.58 12.06
CA THR A 83 -57.46 1.98 12.58
C THR A 83 -56.99 2.05 14.08
N SER A 84 -56.25 3.13 14.46
CA SER A 84 -56.13 3.90 15.75
C SER A 84 -55.76 3.32 17.14
N ALA A 85 -54.67 3.83 17.76
CA ALA A 85 -54.62 4.64 19.02
C ALA A 85 -53.19 4.71 19.64
N ALA A 86 -52.76 5.90 20.13
CA ALA A 86 -51.44 6.24 20.70
C ALA A 86 -51.40 6.11 22.25
N PRO A 87 -50.36 6.55 23.03
CA PRO A 87 -48.94 6.89 22.75
C PRO A 87 -47.92 6.24 23.75
N ALA A 88 -46.63 6.16 23.40
CA ALA A 88 -45.49 6.24 24.36
C ALA A 88 -44.14 6.22 23.61
N ASP A 89 -43.36 7.29 23.77
CA ASP A 89 -41.90 7.37 23.53
C ASP A 89 -41.21 7.57 24.89
N PRO A 90 -39.88 7.44 25.06
CA PRO A 90 -38.82 7.24 24.06
C PRO A 90 -37.86 6.08 24.44
N VAL A 91 -36.82 5.77 23.65
CA VAL A 91 -35.46 5.47 24.19
C VAL A 91 -34.39 5.49 23.09
N VAL A 92 -33.31 6.17 23.47
CA VAL A 92 -32.03 6.40 22.83
C VAL A 92 -31.20 5.11 22.82
N ASN A 93 -30.54 4.80 21.69
CA ASN A 93 -29.51 3.76 21.63
C ASN A 93 -28.12 4.42 21.54
N GLN A 94 -27.32 4.27 22.59
CA GLN A 94 -25.86 4.44 22.57
C GLN A 94 -25.23 3.32 23.42
N PRO A 95 -24.08 2.73 23.03
CA PRO A 95 -23.60 1.48 23.58
C PRO A 95 -22.78 1.68 24.86
N ALA A 96 -22.95 0.73 25.80
CA ALA A 96 -22.32 0.70 27.10
C ALA A 96 -21.01 -0.11 27.10
N ALA A 97 -20.20 0.23 28.11
CA ALA A 97 -18.86 -0.21 28.42
C ALA A 97 -18.72 -1.71 28.72
N VAL A 98 -17.48 -2.16 28.62
CA VAL A 98 -17.00 -3.51 28.89
C VAL A 98 -16.49 -3.57 30.32
N GLU A 99 -17.05 -4.46 31.16
CA GLU A 99 -16.38 -4.91 32.38
C GLU A 99 -16.67 -6.40 32.67
N ALA A 100 -15.65 -7.01 33.26
CA ALA A 100 -15.34 -8.41 33.58
C ALA A 100 -16.46 -9.37 34.03
N GLN A 101 -16.32 -10.67 33.67
CA GLN A 101 -16.12 -11.77 34.65
C GLN A 101 -15.83 -13.16 34.03
N ALA A 102 -14.80 -13.80 34.59
CA ALA A 102 -14.62 -15.22 34.98
C ALA A 102 -14.77 -16.40 33.97
N ALA A 103 -13.76 -17.28 34.02
CA ALA A 103 -13.64 -18.60 33.38
C ALA A 103 -14.55 -19.68 34.02
N PRO A 104 -14.63 -20.95 33.51
CA PRO A 104 -13.52 -21.92 33.61
C PRO A 104 -13.32 -22.95 32.45
N ALA A 105 -12.11 -23.53 32.42
CA ALA A 105 -11.70 -24.92 32.08
C ALA A 105 -12.08 -25.54 30.71
N SER A 106 -11.29 -26.34 29.98
CA SER A 106 -9.90 -26.85 29.97
C SER A 106 -9.74 -27.61 28.63
N THR A 107 -8.51 -27.76 28.08
CA THR A 107 -7.91 -29.02 27.54
C THR A 107 -6.89 -28.80 26.39
N GLN A 108 -5.64 -29.16 26.70
CA GLN A 108 -4.51 -29.69 25.89
C GLN A 108 -3.72 -28.81 24.88
N ALA A 109 -2.41 -28.77 25.14
CA ALA A 109 -1.32 -28.31 24.28
C ALA A 109 -0.35 -29.49 23.97
N PRO A 110 0.38 -29.50 22.84
CA PRO A 110 1.22 -30.63 22.44
C PRO A 110 2.61 -30.64 23.09
N ALA A 111 3.17 -31.85 23.19
CA ALA A 111 4.38 -32.23 23.91
C ALA A 111 5.71 -31.76 23.26
N ALA A 112 6.70 -31.49 24.11
CA ALA A 112 8.12 -31.35 23.78
C ALA A 112 8.89 -32.61 24.25
N PRO A 113 9.98 -33.02 23.56
CA PRO A 113 10.72 -34.23 23.92
C PRO A 113 11.66 -34.02 25.12
N SER A 114 11.79 -35.08 25.91
CA SER A 114 12.52 -35.19 27.17
C SER A 114 14.00 -35.51 26.98
N THR A 115 14.86 -34.91 27.81
CA THR A 115 16.26 -35.33 28.02
C THR A 115 16.44 -35.62 29.52
N PRO A 116 17.06 -36.74 29.94
CA PRO A 116 17.20 -37.07 31.36
C PRO A 116 18.32 -36.27 32.04
N ALA A 117 18.03 -35.79 33.26
CA ALA A 117 18.97 -35.14 34.16
C ALA A 117 19.89 -36.18 34.85
N VAL A 118 21.19 -35.91 34.88
CA VAL A 118 22.18 -36.59 35.74
C VAL A 118 22.67 -35.58 36.77
N ALA A 119 22.57 -35.96 38.05
CA ALA A 119 23.02 -35.19 39.21
C ALA A 119 24.57 -35.19 39.35
N PRO A 120 25.17 -34.16 39.98
CA PRO A 120 26.62 -34.08 40.13
C PRO A 120 27.11 -34.97 41.29
N ALA A 121 28.06 -35.85 41.01
CA ALA A 121 28.81 -36.61 42.01
C ALA A 121 30.04 -35.81 42.50
N ALA A 122 30.34 -35.99 43.78
CA ALA A 122 31.31 -35.24 44.56
C ALA A 122 32.76 -35.25 44.02
N ALA A 123 33.44 -34.12 44.19
CA ALA A 123 34.86 -33.97 43.98
C ALA A 123 35.66 -34.62 45.13
N THR A 124 36.55 -35.56 44.80
CA THR A 124 37.67 -35.97 45.63
C THR A 124 38.90 -35.10 45.28
N PRO A 125 39.66 -34.57 46.27
CA PRO A 125 40.84 -33.76 46.00
C PRO A 125 42.01 -34.61 45.48
N VAL A 126 42.72 -34.11 44.47
CA VAL A 126 44.04 -34.63 44.06
C VAL A 126 45.07 -33.58 44.47
N GLU A 127 46.07 -34.01 45.26
CA GLU A 127 47.16 -33.19 45.80
C GLU A 127 48.03 -32.54 44.69
N PRO A 128 48.67 -31.39 44.97
CA PRO A 128 49.69 -30.84 44.09
C PRO A 128 51.06 -31.46 44.43
N VAL A 129 51.65 -32.18 43.48
CA VAL A 129 53.07 -32.55 43.55
C VAL A 129 53.89 -31.35 43.09
N ASN A 130 54.58 -30.75 44.06
CA ASN A 130 55.53 -29.68 43.90
C ASN A 130 56.92 -30.32 43.78
N ASP A 131 57.45 -30.44 42.56
CA ASP A 131 58.87 -30.74 42.33
C ASP A 131 59.55 -29.52 41.72
N ALA A 132 60.28 -28.82 42.57
CA ALA A 132 61.22 -27.77 42.19
C ALA A 132 62.64 -28.32 42.35
N ALA A 133 63.39 -28.36 41.25
CA ALA A 133 64.85 -28.34 41.24
C ALA A 133 65.38 -27.85 39.87
N PRO A 134 66.57 -27.22 39.81
CA PRO A 134 66.76 -25.97 39.09
C PRO A 134 67.56 -26.11 37.78
N VAL A 135 67.34 -25.22 36.82
CA VAL A 135 68.25 -25.04 35.68
C VAL A 135 68.49 -23.55 35.43
N GLU A 136 69.77 -23.22 35.31
CA GLU A 136 70.41 -21.91 35.34
C GLU A 136 70.02 -20.93 34.22
N PRO A 137 70.26 -19.61 34.38
CA PRO A 137 69.89 -18.60 33.41
C PRO A 137 70.93 -18.51 32.28
N VAL A 138 70.50 -18.76 31.04
CA VAL A 138 71.28 -18.38 29.85
C VAL A 138 70.68 -17.10 29.25
N SER A 139 71.56 -16.11 29.07
CA SER A 139 71.30 -14.76 28.54
C SER A 139 70.68 -14.76 27.14
N PRO A 140 69.96 -13.68 26.76
CA PRO A 140 69.23 -13.60 25.51
C PRO A 140 70.22 -13.38 24.35
N LEU A 141 70.41 -14.40 23.52
CA LEU A 141 70.88 -14.18 22.15
C LEU A 141 69.68 -13.67 21.35
N ALA A 142 69.84 -12.45 20.85
CA ALA A 142 68.98 -11.81 19.88
C ALA A 142 68.54 -12.82 18.81
N GLN A 143 67.30 -13.27 18.91
CA GLN A 143 66.56 -13.82 17.79
C GLN A 143 65.87 -12.61 17.15
N GLU A 144 66.45 -12.19 16.02
CA GLU A 144 65.80 -11.31 15.06
C GLU A 144 64.35 -11.76 14.89
N ALA A 145 63.44 -10.85 15.23
CA ALA A 145 62.04 -10.97 14.93
C ALA A 145 61.91 -11.32 13.43
N PRO A 146 61.03 -12.25 13.03
CA PRO A 146 60.61 -12.24 11.65
C PRO A 146 59.88 -10.90 11.42
N GLU A 147 60.57 -9.95 10.80
CA GLU A 147 60.02 -8.78 10.10
C GLU A 147 59.13 -9.24 8.94
N ALA A 148 58.07 -9.96 9.28
CA ALA A 148 56.99 -10.37 8.40
C ALA A 148 55.62 -10.12 9.04
N ALA A 149 55.58 -9.31 10.11
CA ALA A 149 54.34 -8.83 10.73
C ALA A 149 53.85 -7.49 10.17
N ASP A 150 54.47 -6.96 9.10
CA ASP A 150 54.21 -5.59 8.60
C ASP A 150 53.71 -5.52 7.14
N LYS A 151 52.95 -6.52 6.69
CA LYS A 151 52.21 -6.48 5.40
C LYS A 151 50.80 -7.08 5.45
N VAL A 152 50.13 -7.05 6.59
CA VAL A 152 48.66 -7.21 6.61
C VAL A 152 48.09 -5.80 6.62
N MET A 153 47.84 -5.27 5.42
CA MET A 153 47.35 -3.90 5.26
C MET A 153 46.09 -3.65 6.11
N PRO A 154 45.92 -2.43 6.64
CA PRO A 154 44.67 -2.01 7.26
C PRO A 154 43.54 -2.23 6.25
N HIS A 155 42.63 -3.17 6.51
CA HIS A 155 41.37 -3.18 5.77
C HIS A 155 40.69 -1.86 6.09
N ASP A 156 40.57 -1.00 5.09
CA ASP A 156 39.92 0.28 5.25
C ASP A 156 38.42 0.00 5.46
N LEU A 157 38.01 -0.07 6.72
CA LEU A 157 36.61 -0.30 7.15
C LEU A 157 35.71 0.92 6.87
N SER A 158 36.12 1.77 5.93
CA SER A 158 35.30 2.83 5.40
C SER A 158 34.13 2.21 4.63
N PRO A 159 32.94 2.85 4.64
CA PRO A 159 31.79 2.37 3.87
C PRO A 159 32.10 2.21 2.37
N GLU A 160 33.02 3.02 1.83
CA GLU A 160 33.50 2.94 0.46
C GLU A 160 34.35 1.67 0.23
N GLY A 161 35.32 1.40 1.11
CA GLY A 161 36.16 0.20 1.04
C GLY A 161 35.32 -1.08 1.13
N MET A 162 34.36 -1.11 2.05
CA MET A 162 33.41 -2.22 2.19
C MET A 162 32.52 -2.40 0.94
N PHE A 163 32.04 -1.30 0.35
CA PHE A 163 31.27 -1.40 -0.89
C PHE A 163 32.11 -1.96 -2.05
N MET A 164 33.38 -1.57 -2.18
CA MET A 164 34.26 -2.07 -3.24
C MET A 164 34.61 -3.56 -3.05
N ALA A 165 34.77 -4.02 -1.82
CA ALA A 165 35.05 -5.41 -1.49
C ALA A 165 33.81 -6.33 -1.62
N ALA A 166 32.60 -5.78 -1.59
CA ALA A 166 31.37 -6.56 -1.64
C ALA A 166 31.13 -7.41 -2.89
N ASP A 167 30.43 -8.52 -2.69
CA ASP A 167 29.93 -9.39 -3.77
C ASP A 167 28.99 -8.63 -4.71
N TRP A 168 28.94 -9.05 -5.97
CA TRP A 168 28.14 -8.38 -7.01
C TRP A 168 26.64 -8.33 -6.66
N VAL A 169 26.10 -9.35 -5.98
CA VAL A 169 24.71 -9.36 -5.53
C VAL A 169 24.49 -8.32 -4.44
N VAL A 170 25.36 -8.26 -3.43
CA VAL A 170 25.27 -7.29 -2.33
C VAL A 170 25.40 -5.86 -2.87
N LYS A 171 26.33 -5.63 -3.81
CA LYS A 171 26.45 -4.35 -4.54
C LYS A 171 25.15 -3.97 -5.25
N SER A 172 24.51 -4.91 -5.95
CA SER A 172 23.24 -4.66 -6.64
C SER A 172 22.12 -4.26 -5.66
N VAL A 173 22.05 -4.93 -4.51
CA VAL A 173 21.09 -4.64 -3.43
C VAL A 173 21.31 -3.22 -2.89
N MET A 174 22.56 -2.86 -2.57
CA MET A 174 22.90 -1.53 -2.05
C MET A 174 22.60 -0.42 -3.07
N ILE A 175 22.92 -0.62 -4.35
CA ILE A 175 22.62 0.35 -5.42
C ILE A 175 21.10 0.52 -5.58
N MET A 176 20.34 -0.58 -5.58
CA MET A 176 18.88 -0.54 -5.70
C MET A 176 18.23 0.20 -4.52
N LEU A 177 18.69 -0.04 -3.30
CA LEU A 177 18.25 0.68 -2.10
C LEU A 177 18.63 2.17 -2.13
N ALA A 178 19.82 2.50 -2.63
CA ALA A 178 20.25 3.89 -2.80
C ALA A 178 19.34 4.63 -3.82
N LEU A 179 19.00 3.99 -4.94
CA LEU A 179 18.05 4.54 -5.91
C LEU A 179 16.65 4.71 -5.31
N ALA A 180 16.18 3.75 -4.51
CA ALA A 180 14.91 3.86 -3.80
C ALA A 180 14.89 5.04 -2.81
N SER A 181 16.01 5.33 -2.14
CA SER A 181 16.18 6.51 -1.30
C SER A 181 16.07 7.81 -2.10
N VAL A 182 16.78 7.91 -3.24
CA VAL A 182 16.69 9.09 -4.13
C VAL A 182 15.27 9.30 -4.66
N LEU A 183 14.58 8.21 -5.04
CA LEU A 183 13.17 8.27 -5.44
C LEU A 183 12.27 8.79 -4.32
N THR A 184 12.49 8.36 -3.08
CA THR A 184 11.74 8.82 -1.91
C THR A 184 11.85 10.34 -1.74
N TRP A 185 13.07 10.88 -1.78
CA TRP A 185 13.30 12.33 -1.67
C TRP A 185 12.73 13.11 -2.86
N THR A 186 12.83 12.56 -4.07
CA THR A 186 12.28 13.19 -5.28
C THR A 186 10.75 13.29 -5.20
N VAL A 187 10.08 12.20 -4.81
CA VAL A 187 8.62 12.19 -4.65
C VAL A 187 8.22 13.11 -3.50
N TRP A 188 8.95 13.14 -2.39
CA TRP A 188 8.70 14.06 -1.30
C TRP A 188 8.66 15.52 -1.76
N LEU A 189 9.68 15.97 -2.48
CA LEU A 189 9.75 17.35 -2.95
C LEU A 189 8.64 17.65 -3.95
N ALA A 190 8.47 16.79 -4.96
CA ALA A 190 7.44 16.98 -6.00
C ALA A 190 6.02 17.01 -5.40
N LYS A 191 5.71 16.07 -4.50
CA LYS A 191 4.40 15.99 -3.85
C LYS A 191 4.14 17.12 -2.87
N SER A 192 5.16 17.57 -2.14
CA SER A 192 5.03 18.72 -1.24
C SER A 192 4.60 19.97 -2.01
N LEU A 193 5.26 20.27 -3.14
CA LEU A 193 4.91 21.41 -3.99
C LEU A 193 3.52 21.26 -4.62
N GLN A 194 3.21 20.06 -5.15
CA GLN A 194 1.91 19.77 -5.75
C GLN A 194 0.76 19.96 -4.74
N LEU A 195 0.89 19.39 -3.54
CA LEU A 195 -0.13 19.39 -2.52
C LEU A 195 -0.29 20.78 -1.88
N PHE A 196 0.81 21.48 -1.62
CA PHE A 196 0.77 22.85 -1.11
C PHE A 196 0.01 23.78 -2.06
N GLY A 197 0.35 23.73 -3.36
CA GLY A 197 -0.34 24.53 -4.38
C GLY A 197 -1.80 24.14 -4.57
N ALA A 198 -2.16 22.86 -4.46
CA ALA A 198 -3.54 22.40 -4.52
C ALA A 198 -4.36 22.83 -3.30
N ARG A 199 -3.81 22.68 -2.09
CA ARG A 199 -4.44 23.07 -0.82
C ARG A 199 -4.65 24.59 -0.75
N ALA A 200 -3.68 25.38 -1.18
CA ALA A 200 -3.81 26.83 -1.25
C ALA A 200 -4.94 27.26 -2.21
N ARG A 201 -5.03 26.64 -3.39
CA ARG A 201 -6.13 26.89 -4.34
C ARG A 201 -7.49 26.46 -3.79
N ALA A 202 -7.57 25.28 -3.16
CA ALA A 202 -8.81 24.80 -2.54
C ALA A 202 -9.29 25.73 -1.41
N LYS A 203 -8.40 26.18 -0.52
CA LYS A 203 -8.74 27.15 0.54
C LYS A 203 -9.28 28.47 -0.02
N ARG A 204 -8.64 29.01 -1.06
CA ARG A 204 -9.11 30.24 -1.72
C ARG A 204 -10.46 30.03 -2.41
N GLY A 205 -10.65 28.88 -3.06
CA GLY A 205 -11.92 28.50 -3.68
C GLY A 205 -13.04 28.36 -2.65
N LEU A 206 -12.77 27.67 -1.54
CA LEU A 206 -13.70 27.55 -0.42
C LEU A 206 -14.10 28.92 0.12
N LYS A 207 -13.13 29.82 0.35
CA LYS A 207 -13.40 31.20 0.79
C LYS A 207 -14.30 31.95 -0.20
N ALA A 208 -14.07 31.78 -1.50
CA ALA A 208 -14.91 32.41 -2.52
C ALA A 208 -16.35 31.88 -2.49
N VAL A 209 -16.53 30.57 -2.32
CA VAL A 209 -17.85 29.94 -2.19
C VAL A 209 -18.56 30.38 -0.91
N THR A 210 -17.87 30.45 0.23
CA THR A 210 -18.49 30.83 1.51
C THR A 210 -18.85 32.31 1.59
N GLN A 211 -18.15 33.18 0.86
CA GLN A 211 -18.43 34.62 0.80
C GLN A 211 -19.50 34.98 -0.25
N ALA A 212 -19.80 34.08 -1.19
CA ALA A 212 -20.77 34.32 -2.25
C ALA A 212 -22.21 34.32 -1.72
N ARG A 213 -23.06 35.22 -2.26
CA ARG A 213 -24.49 35.24 -1.96
C ARG A 213 -25.29 34.38 -2.95
N GLN A 214 -24.80 34.25 -4.18
CA GLN A 214 -25.40 33.42 -5.21
C GLN A 214 -24.34 32.59 -5.91
N LEU A 215 -24.77 31.52 -6.60
CA LEU A 215 -23.86 30.67 -7.36
C LEU A 215 -23.08 31.47 -8.42
N ARG A 216 -23.73 32.45 -9.05
CA ARG A 216 -23.12 33.33 -10.05
C ARG A 216 -21.94 34.14 -9.49
N ASP A 217 -22.02 34.59 -8.24
CA ASP A 217 -20.97 35.38 -7.60
C ASP A 217 -19.72 34.51 -7.37
N ALA A 218 -19.96 33.27 -6.92
CA ALA A 218 -18.89 32.29 -6.78
C ALA A 218 -18.24 31.97 -8.13
N LEU A 219 -19.03 31.84 -9.20
CA LEU A 219 -18.53 31.60 -10.55
C LEU A 219 -17.65 32.76 -11.04
N GLN A 220 -18.14 34.00 -10.93
CA GLN A 220 -17.41 35.19 -11.37
C GLN A 220 -16.08 35.36 -10.60
N SER A 221 -16.09 35.12 -9.28
CA SER A 221 -14.88 35.19 -8.46
C SER A 221 -13.81 34.13 -8.82
N LEU A 222 -14.21 33.07 -9.52
CA LEU A 222 -13.37 31.93 -9.91
C LEU A 222 -13.17 31.81 -11.43
N GLU A 223 -13.74 32.69 -12.25
CA GLU A 223 -13.78 32.59 -13.71
C GLU A 223 -12.37 32.50 -14.33
N ASN A 224 -11.46 33.37 -13.89
CA ASN A 224 -10.06 33.38 -14.33
C ASN A 224 -9.14 32.49 -13.49
N ARG A 225 -9.70 31.61 -12.66
CA ARG A 225 -8.94 30.79 -11.69
C ARG A 225 -9.07 29.31 -12.00
N GLY A 226 -7.93 28.64 -12.09
CA GLY A 226 -7.89 27.18 -12.15
C GLY A 226 -8.04 26.53 -10.77
N GLY A 227 -8.51 25.29 -10.73
CA GLY A 227 -8.57 24.49 -9.51
C GLY A 227 -9.82 23.62 -9.44
N VAL A 228 -9.81 22.65 -8.54
CA VAL A 228 -10.91 21.69 -8.40
C VAL A 228 -12.21 22.38 -7.97
N VAL A 229 -12.15 23.31 -7.00
CA VAL A 229 -13.32 24.09 -6.56
C VAL A 229 -13.90 24.94 -7.70
N ALA A 230 -13.07 25.54 -8.56
CA ALA A 230 -13.55 26.27 -9.73
C ALA A 230 -14.23 25.34 -10.76
N THR A 231 -13.75 24.11 -10.91
CA THR A 231 -14.43 23.08 -11.72
C THR A 231 -15.76 22.66 -11.10
N MET A 232 -15.83 22.53 -9.78
CA MET A 232 -17.06 22.21 -9.04
C MET A 232 -18.13 23.30 -9.23
N VAL A 233 -17.77 24.57 -9.09
CA VAL A 233 -18.70 25.70 -9.32
C VAL A 233 -19.19 25.73 -10.77
N ARG A 234 -18.30 25.54 -11.75
CA ARG A 234 -18.68 25.44 -13.17
C ARG A 234 -19.60 24.25 -13.45
N ALA A 235 -19.35 23.10 -12.84
CA ALA A 235 -20.20 21.92 -12.99
C ALA A 235 -21.60 22.16 -12.42
N ALA A 236 -21.70 22.78 -11.24
CA ALA A 236 -22.98 23.14 -10.64
C ALA A 236 -23.75 24.15 -11.51
N GLN A 237 -23.08 25.18 -12.01
CA GLN A 237 -23.70 26.14 -12.93
C GLN A 237 -24.18 25.49 -14.22
N HIS A 238 -23.36 24.59 -14.78
CA HIS A 238 -23.70 23.86 -15.99
C HIS A 238 -24.96 23.00 -15.80
N GLU A 239 -25.02 22.24 -14.70
CA GLU A 239 -26.20 21.44 -14.36
C GLU A 239 -27.46 22.30 -14.17
N MET A 240 -27.32 23.46 -13.54
CA MET A 240 -28.42 24.42 -13.36
C MET A 240 -28.90 24.99 -14.71
N SER A 241 -27.99 25.24 -15.65
CA SER A 241 -28.33 25.73 -17.00
C SER A 241 -28.99 24.67 -17.88
N LEU A 242 -28.56 23.40 -17.79
CA LEU A 242 -29.20 22.30 -18.52
C LEU A 242 -30.61 22.01 -18.01
N SER A 243 -30.85 22.31 -16.74
CA SER A 243 -32.10 22.03 -16.07
C SER A 243 -33.08 23.20 -16.06
N ASP A 244 -32.77 24.33 -16.72
CA ASP A 244 -33.54 25.57 -16.61
C ASP A 244 -35.04 25.36 -16.92
N ALA A 245 -35.34 24.68 -18.04
CA ALA A 245 -36.72 24.35 -18.43
C ALA A 245 -37.41 23.36 -17.47
N ALA A 246 -36.65 22.45 -16.86
CA ALA A 246 -37.19 21.43 -15.93
C ALA A 246 -37.42 22.01 -14.53
N ILE A 247 -36.58 22.94 -14.07
CA ILE A 247 -36.73 23.69 -12.81
C ILE A 247 -38.05 24.44 -12.78
N ASP A 248 -38.49 24.91 -13.95
CA ASP A 248 -39.74 25.64 -14.11
C ASP A 248 -40.99 24.77 -14.04
N GLN A 249 -40.90 23.51 -14.49
CA GLN A 249 -42.04 22.60 -14.57
C GLN A 249 -42.19 21.69 -13.34
N VAL A 250 -41.09 21.09 -12.87
CA VAL A 250 -41.13 19.99 -11.87
C VAL A 250 -40.50 20.40 -10.52
N GLY A 251 -39.80 21.54 -10.47
CA GLY A 251 -39.13 22.04 -9.27
C GLY A 251 -37.63 21.72 -9.22
N GLY A 252 -36.99 22.07 -8.10
CA GLY A 252 -35.54 22.10 -7.98
C GLY A 252 -34.87 20.83 -7.45
N ASP A 253 -35.62 19.87 -6.92
CA ASP A 253 -35.05 18.77 -6.11
C ASP A 253 -34.16 17.83 -6.95
N GLY A 254 -34.58 17.48 -8.17
CA GLY A 254 -33.77 16.67 -9.07
C GLY A 254 -32.47 17.35 -9.50
N VAL A 255 -32.43 18.69 -9.54
CA VAL A 255 -31.20 19.44 -9.84
C VAL A 255 -30.24 19.39 -8.67
N LYS A 256 -30.74 19.52 -7.42
CA LYS A 256 -29.91 19.38 -6.21
C LYS A 256 -29.19 18.04 -6.18
N GLU A 257 -29.90 16.95 -6.48
CA GLU A 257 -29.33 15.61 -6.52
C GLU A 257 -28.28 15.43 -7.63
N ARG A 258 -28.56 15.91 -8.85
CA ARG A 258 -27.58 15.84 -9.96
C ARG A 258 -26.33 16.67 -9.67
N VAL A 259 -26.50 17.85 -9.08
CA VAL A 259 -25.38 18.69 -8.63
C VAL A 259 -24.56 17.95 -7.58
N ALA A 260 -25.16 17.47 -6.49
CA ALA A 260 -24.45 16.73 -5.44
C ALA A 260 -23.68 15.53 -6.01
N SER A 261 -24.33 14.77 -6.90
CA SER A 261 -23.73 13.64 -7.62
C SER A 261 -22.51 14.06 -8.47
N ALA A 262 -22.60 15.19 -9.20
CA ALA A 262 -21.50 15.71 -9.99
C ALA A 262 -20.32 16.20 -9.11
N LEU A 263 -20.63 16.88 -8.01
CA LEU A 263 -19.63 17.37 -7.05
C LEU A 263 -18.87 16.22 -6.40
N ALA A 264 -19.57 15.19 -5.91
CA ALA A 264 -18.97 14.00 -5.32
C ALA A 264 -18.02 13.27 -6.31
N ARG A 265 -18.41 13.18 -7.59
CA ARG A 265 -17.54 12.61 -8.64
C ARG A 265 -16.26 13.42 -8.84
N ILE A 266 -16.36 14.75 -8.86
CA ILE A 266 -15.20 15.64 -9.02
C ILE A 266 -14.27 15.54 -7.82
N GLU A 267 -14.83 15.54 -6.61
CA GLU A 267 -14.08 15.37 -5.36
C GLU A 267 -13.32 14.04 -5.35
N ALA A 268 -14.01 12.92 -5.61
CA ALA A 268 -13.42 11.60 -5.61
C ALA A 268 -12.29 11.49 -6.66
N ARG A 269 -12.48 12.06 -7.86
CA ARG A 269 -11.44 12.10 -8.89
C ARG A 269 -10.22 12.91 -8.45
N ALA A 270 -10.42 14.10 -7.86
CA ALA A 270 -9.35 14.93 -7.35
C ALA A 270 -8.59 14.25 -6.19
N GLY A 271 -9.32 13.60 -5.30
CA GLY A 271 -8.77 12.84 -4.18
C GLY A 271 -7.91 11.66 -4.63
N ARG A 272 -8.33 10.92 -5.67
CA ARG A 272 -7.52 9.85 -6.27
C ARG A 272 -6.28 10.39 -6.99
N GLN A 273 -6.44 11.45 -7.78
CA GLN A 273 -5.31 12.05 -8.49
C GLN A 273 -4.22 12.55 -7.53
N MET A 274 -4.60 13.07 -6.36
CA MET A 274 -3.63 13.53 -5.37
C MET A 274 -2.86 12.36 -4.72
N SER A 275 -3.52 11.22 -4.47
CA SER A 275 -2.89 10.01 -3.93
C SER A 275 -2.00 9.26 -4.95
N ASN A 276 -2.13 9.51 -6.25
CA ASN A 276 -1.30 8.86 -7.24
C ASN A 276 0.19 9.15 -7.00
N GLY A 277 1.05 8.13 -7.04
CA GLY A 277 2.49 8.28 -6.84
C GLY A 277 2.96 8.20 -5.39
N THR A 278 2.09 8.34 -4.38
CA THR A 278 2.49 8.08 -2.98
C THR A 278 2.57 6.59 -2.68
N GLY A 279 1.91 5.74 -3.48
CA GLY A 279 1.98 4.27 -3.34
C GLY A 279 3.40 3.71 -3.47
N VAL A 280 4.26 4.35 -4.26
CA VAL A 280 5.68 3.97 -4.39
C VAL A 280 6.40 4.07 -3.04
N LEU A 281 6.08 5.08 -2.22
CA LEU A 281 6.69 5.24 -0.89
C LEU A 281 6.19 4.17 0.08
N ALA A 282 4.92 3.77 -0.03
CA ALA A 282 4.39 2.66 0.76
C ALA A 282 5.11 1.35 0.42
N SER A 283 5.33 1.10 -0.87
CA SER A 283 6.08 -0.08 -1.34
C SER A 283 7.53 -0.04 -0.87
N ILE A 284 8.26 1.07 -1.08
CA ILE A 284 9.65 1.20 -0.62
C ILE A 284 9.73 1.01 0.90
N GLY A 285 8.84 1.68 1.64
CA GLY A 285 8.80 1.59 3.09
C GLY A 285 8.54 0.18 3.63
N SER A 286 7.74 -0.63 2.92
CA SER A 286 7.44 -2.00 3.33
C SER A 286 8.45 -3.03 2.82
N THR A 287 9.08 -2.83 1.67
CA THR A 287 9.95 -3.83 1.05
C THR A 287 11.43 -3.60 1.27
N ALA A 288 11.89 -2.36 1.41
CA ALA A 288 13.31 -2.03 1.57
C ALA A 288 14.01 -2.75 2.75
N PRO A 289 13.38 -2.93 3.94
CA PRO A 289 14.00 -3.69 5.02
C PRO A 289 14.25 -5.16 4.64
N PHE A 290 13.32 -5.78 3.90
CA PHE A 290 13.45 -7.16 3.45
C PHE A 290 14.50 -7.31 2.35
N VAL A 291 14.63 -6.31 1.47
CA VAL A 291 15.70 -6.24 0.47
C VAL A 291 17.08 -6.14 1.16
N GLY A 292 17.20 -5.33 2.22
CA GLY A 292 18.41 -5.26 3.04
C GLY A 292 18.72 -6.58 3.77
N LEU A 293 17.68 -7.22 4.33
CA LEU A 293 17.79 -8.54 4.96
C LEU A 293 18.26 -9.60 3.96
N PHE A 294 17.73 -9.59 2.73
CA PHE A 294 18.22 -10.46 1.66
C PHE A 294 19.72 -10.26 1.40
N GLY A 295 20.17 -9.00 1.35
CA GLY A 295 21.61 -8.67 1.26
C GLY A 295 22.43 -9.28 2.39
N THR A 296 21.95 -9.22 3.63
CA THR A 296 22.66 -9.85 4.76
C THR A 296 22.75 -11.36 4.64
N VAL A 297 21.63 -12.03 4.31
CA VAL A 297 21.58 -13.49 4.20
C VAL A 297 22.53 -13.96 3.11
N TRP A 298 22.56 -13.26 1.97
CA TRP A 298 23.47 -13.56 0.88
C TRP A 298 24.94 -13.37 1.26
N GLY A 299 25.30 -12.24 1.87
CA GLY A 299 26.69 -11.97 2.25
C GLY A 299 27.22 -12.90 3.34
N ILE A 300 26.39 -13.26 4.33
CA ILE A 300 26.74 -14.25 5.35
C ILE A 300 26.91 -15.63 4.71
N MET A 301 26.03 -16.03 3.78
CA MET A 301 26.15 -17.29 3.05
C MET A 301 27.48 -17.37 2.28
N ASN A 302 27.84 -16.33 1.52
CA ASN A 302 29.11 -16.28 0.80
C ASN A 302 30.32 -16.31 1.75
N SER A 303 30.22 -15.68 2.92
CA SER A 303 31.28 -15.73 3.94
C SER A 303 31.49 -17.15 4.46
N PHE A 304 30.42 -17.92 4.69
CA PHE A 304 30.53 -19.32 5.09
C PHE A 304 31.09 -20.23 3.98
N ILE A 305 30.75 -19.97 2.71
CA ILE A 305 31.34 -20.69 1.57
C ILE A 305 32.87 -20.47 1.54
N GLY A 306 33.33 -19.24 1.76
CA GLY A 306 34.76 -18.93 1.82
C GLY A 306 35.52 -19.70 2.93
N ILE A 307 34.91 -19.91 4.11
CA ILE A 307 35.49 -20.75 5.17
C ILE A 307 35.62 -22.20 4.70
N ALA A 308 34.58 -22.74 4.06
CA ALA A 308 34.56 -24.13 3.61
C ALA A 308 35.62 -24.39 2.53
N GLU A 309 35.83 -23.45 1.61
CA GLU A 309 36.84 -23.55 0.54
C GLU A 309 38.27 -23.42 1.06
N THR A 310 38.50 -22.50 1.99
CA THR A 310 39.85 -22.22 2.53
C THR A 310 40.29 -23.17 3.64
N GLN A 311 39.36 -23.97 4.18
CA GLN A 311 39.59 -24.92 5.28
C GLN A 311 40.27 -24.31 6.51
N THR A 312 40.20 -22.98 6.68
CA THR A 312 40.77 -22.25 7.80
C THR A 312 39.67 -21.65 8.65
N THR A 313 39.82 -21.71 9.97
CA THR A 313 38.91 -21.08 10.94
C THR A 313 39.31 -19.64 11.26
N ASN A 314 40.22 -19.05 10.47
CA ASN A 314 40.70 -17.70 10.69
C ASN A 314 39.57 -16.68 10.44
N LEU A 315 39.07 -16.09 11.53
CA LEU A 315 37.99 -15.10 11.51
C LEU A 315 38.33 -13.83 10.72
N ALA A 316 39.62 -13.51 10.54
CA ALA A 316 40.03 -12.33 9.77
C ALA A 316 39.61 -12.41 8.30
N VAL A 317 39.49 -13.63 7.74
CA VAL A 317 39.12 -13.84 6.32
C VAL A 317 37.64 -13.56 6.05
N VAL A 318 36.77 -13.72 7.05
CA VAL A 318 35.31 -13.55 6.90
C VAL A 318 34.75 -12.27 7.48
N ALA A 319 35.50 -11.62 8.39
CA ALA A 319 35.06 -10.38 9.01
C ALA A 319 34.60 -9.31 7.99
N PRO A 320 35.28 -9.11 6.83
CA PRO A 320 34.82 -8.16 5.82
C PRO A 320 33.44 -8.50 5.22
N GLY A 321 33.21 -9.76 4.81
CA GLY A 321 31.95 -10.17 4.18
C GLY A 321 30.74 -10.08 5.13
N ILE A 322 30.95 -10.35 6.41
CA ILE A 322 29.91 -10.17 7.44
C ILE A 322 29.62 -8.68 7.65
N ALA A 323 30.66 -7.83 7.68
CA ALA A 323 30.47 -6.40 7.85
C ALA A 323 29.68 -5.79 6.67
N GLU A 324 29.98 -6.19 5.44
CA GLU A 324 29.27 -5.78 4.22
C GLU A 324 27.81 -6.23 4.20
N ALA A 325 27.57 -7.48 4.61
CA ALA A 325 26.23 -8.00 4.82
C ALA A 325 25.43 -7.09 5.75
N LEU A 326 25.95 -6.79 6.94
CA LEU A 326 25.29 -5.93 7.93
C LEU A 326 25.04 -4.51 7.40
N LEU A 327 25.96 -3.97 6.61
CA LEU A 327 25.80 -2.68 5.94
C LEU A 327 24.59 -2.68 5.00
N ALA A 328 24.32 -3.76 4.26
CA ALA A 328 23.15 -3.84 3.37
C ALA A 328 21.82 -3.69 4.13
N THR A 329 21.69 -4.28 5.32
CA THR A 329 20.50 -4.10 6.17
C THR A 329 20.41 -2.68 6.72
N ALA A 330 21.53 -2.10 7.15
CA ALA A 330 21.55 -0.72 7.63
C ALA A 330 21.07 0.25 6.52
N VAL A 331 21.56 0.09 5.29
CA VAL A 331 21.11 0.89 4.13
C VAL A 331 19.63 0.65 3.82
N GLY A 332 19.14 -0.58 3.97
CA GLY A 332 17.71 -0.92 3.82
C GLY A 332 16.82 -0.15 4.78
N LEU A 333 17.21 -0.05 6.05
CA LEU A 333 16.49 0.72 7.06
C LEU A 333 16.56 2.23 6.80
N VAL A 334 17.72 2.75 6.39
CA VAL A 334 17.90 4.16 6.04
C VAL A 334 17.02 4.55 4.84
N ALA A 335 16.79 3.65 3.89
CA ALA A 335 15.86 3.87 2.78
C ALA A 335 14.38 3.76 3.23
N ALA A 336 14.05 2.80 4.09
CA ALA A 336 12.68 2.49 4.49
C ALA A 336 12.05 3.56 5.41
N ILE A 337 12.77 3.98 6.45
CA ILE A 337 12.23 4.84 7.52
C ILE A 337 11.70 6.17 6.96
N PRO A 338 12.47 6.94 6.14
CA PRO A 338 11.96 8.17 5.55
C PRO A 338 10.75 7.92 4.65
N ALA A 339 10.76 6.85 3.86
CA ALA A 339 9.67 6.52 2.94
C ALA A 339 8.34 6.32 3.69
N VAL A 340 8.35 5.58 4.80
CA VAL A 340 7.16 5.36 5.64
C VAL A 340 6.65 6.66 6.25
N ILE A 341 7.55 7.48 6.83
CA ILE A 341 7.17 8.75 7.45
C ILE A 341 6.52 9.69 6.41
N ILE A 342 7.18 9.85 5.26
CA ILE A 342 6.70 10.72 4.19
C ILE A 342 5.36 10.22 3.63
N TYR A 343 5.22 8.91 3.43
CA TYR A 343 3.95 8.30 3.01
C TYR A 343 2.81 8.66 3.97
N ASN A 344 3.02 8.47 5.28
CA ASN A 344 2.00 8.75 6.30
C ASN A 344 1.61 10.23 6.33
N VAL A 345 2.58 11.14 6.23
CA VAL A 345 2.33 12.58 6.14
C VAL A 345 1.47 12.91 4.93
N PHE A 346 1.78 12.36 3.75
CA PHE A 346 0.98 12.59 2.57
C PHE A 346 -0.40 11.94 2.63
N ALA A 347 -0.53 10.73 3.17
CA ALA A 347 -1.82 10.09 3.37
C ALA A 347 -2.75 10.98 4.21
N ARG A 348 -2.26 11.49 5.35
CA ARG A 348 -3.00 12.41 6.21
C ARG A 348 -3.33 13.73 5.50
N SER A 349 -2.37 14.27 4.76
CA SER A 349 -2.53 15.55 4.07
C SER A 349 -3.47 15.48 2.86
N VAL A 350 -3.53 14.34 2.16
CA VAL A 350 -4.50 14.05 1.11
C VAL A 350 -5.91 13.97 1.69
N THR A 351 -6.10 13.30 2.82
CA THR A 351 -7.39 13.29 3.54
C THR A 351 -7.81 14.71 3.92
N GLY A 352 -6.89 15.50 4.46
CA GLY A 352 -7.15 16.91 4.77
C GLY A 352 -7.41 17.79 3.53
N TYR A 353 -6.96 17.39 2.34
CA TYR A 353 -7.31 18.05 1.08
C TYR A 353 -8.70 17.65 0.60
N ARG A 354 -9.07 16.37 0.69
CA ARG A 354 -10.42 15.87 0.37
C ARG A 354 -11.47 16.57 1.23
N GLN A 355 -11.23 16.71 2.54
CA GLN A 355 -12.14 17.44 3.44
C GLN A 355 -12.39 18.88 2.97
N LEU A 356 -11.34 19.60 2.56
CA LEU A 356 -11.51 20.98 2.05
C LEU A 356 -12.34 21.04 0.76
N LEU A 357 -12.28 20.00 -0.08
CA LEU A 357 -13.12 19.91 -1.28
C LEU A 357 -14.56 19.57 -0.91
N ALA A 358 -14.79 18.66 0.03
CA ALA A 358 -16.11 18.32 0.54
C ALA A 358 -16.80 19.55 1.17
N ASP A 359 -16.07 20.32 1.98
CA ASP A 359 -16.58 21.58 2.57
C ASP A 359 -16.98 22.58 1.48
N ALA A 360 -16.19 22.66 0.40
CA ALA A 360 -16.49 23.52 -0.75
C ALA A 360 -17.71 22.99 -1.53
N GLY A 361 -17.84 21.68 -1.71
CA GLY A 361 -19.00 21.04 -2.32
C GLY A 361 -20.28 21.34 -1.56
N ALA A 362 -20.28 21.13 -0.25
CA ALA A 362 -21.40 21.50 0.62
C ALA A 362 -21.71 23.00 0.57
N GLY A 363 -20.70 23.86 0.44
CA GLY A 363 -20.89 25.30 0.21
C GLY A 363 -21.65 25.58 -1.08
N ILE A 364 -21.27 24.91 -2.18
CA ILE A 364 -21.91 25.05 -3.50
C ILE A 364 -23.34 24.53 -3.46
N GLU A 365 -23.61 23.39 -2.82
CA GLU A 365 -24.96 22.84 -2.67
C GLU A 365 -25.89 23.81 -1.92
N ARG A 366 -25.40 24.49 -0.87
CA ARG A 366 -26.16 25.52 -0.17
C ARG A 366 -26.48 26.72 -1.07
N LEU A 367 -25.53 27.16 -1.91
CA LEU A 367 -25.78 28.22 -2.89
C LEU A 367 -26.84 27.81 -3.90
N VAL A 368 -26.74 26.60 -4.45
CA VAL A 368 -27.71 26.05 -5.41
C VAL A 368 -29.09 25.93 -4.76
N SER A 369 -29.18 25.40 -3.54
CA SER A 369 -30.46 25.28 -2.83
C SER A 369 -31.11 26.64 -2.64
N ARG A 370 -30.34 27.63 -2.15
CA ARG A 370 -30.83 28.99 -1.94
C ARG A 370 -31.29 29.66 -3.24
N ASP A 371 -30.52 29.50 -4.32
CA ASP A 371 -30.88 30.07 -5.64
C ASP A 371 -32.17 29.42 -6.20
N LEU A 372 -32.37 28.11 -6.00
CA LEU A 372 -33.61 27.41 -6.36
C LEU A 372 -34.81 27.89 -5.52
N ASP A 373 -34.63 28.10 -4.23
CA ASP A 373 -35.69 28.56 -3.33
C ASP A 373 -36.13 29.99 -3.69
N PHE A 374 -35.19 30.88 -4.04
CA PHE A 374 -35.50 32.22 -4.55
C PHE A 374 -36.22 32.20 -5.90
N ARG A 375 -35.85 31.31 -6.81
CA ARG A 375 -36.57 31.14 -8.09
C ARG A 375 -38.00 30.65 -7.87
N LYS A 376 -38.18 29.67 -6.97
CA LYS A 376 -39.51 29.14 -6.61
C LYS A 376 -40.40 30.22 -6.02
N SER A 377 -39.90 31.02 -5.06
CA SER A 377 -40.68 32.09 -4.44
C SER A 377 -41.05 33.20 -5.43
N ALA A 378 -40.13 33.59 -6.32
CA ALA A 378 -40.41 34.55 -7.38
C ALA A 378 -41.52 34.06 -8.34
N ARG A 379 -41.51 32.77 -8.70
CA ARG A 379 -42.56 32.16 -9.54
C ARG A 379 -43.92 32.18 -8.85
N VAL A 380 -43.98 31.81 -7.57
CA VAL A 380 -45.23 31.84 -6.79
C VAL A 380 -45.77 33.27 -6.72
N ALA A 381 -44.94 34.27 -6.45
CA ALA A 381 -45.36 35.66 -6.43
C ALA A 381 -45.91 36.15 -7.78
N GLN A 382 -45.28 35.75 -8.89
CA GLN A 382 -45.75 36.06 -10.25
C GLN A 382 -47.10 35.39 -10.56
N ALA A 383 -47.27 34.12 -10.19
CA ALA A 383 -48.54 33.39 -10.37
C ALA A 383 -49.68 34.04 -9.58
N THR A 384 -49.44 34.38 -8.31
CA THR A 384 -50.44 35.07 -7.46
C THR A 384 -50.84 36.43 -8.06
N LYS A 385 -49.88 37.20 -8.57
CA LYS A 385 -50.15 38.49 -9.24
C LYS A 385 -50.96 38.31 -10.53
N ALA A 386 -50.65 37.29 -11.33
CA ALA A 386 -51.40 37.01 -12.55
C ALA A 386 -52.85 36.61 -12.25
N MET A 387 -53.07 35.80 -11.20
CA MET A 387 -54.41 35.43 -10.75
C MET A 387 -55.21 36.62 -10.22
N SER A 388 -54.58 37.56 -9.50
CA SER A 388 -55.28 38.75 -9.03
C SER A 388 -55.70 39.67 -10.18
N MET A 389 -54.83 39.90 -11.17
CA MET A 389 -55.18 40.73 -12.34
C MET A 389 -56.19 40.08 -13.28
N ALA A 390 -56.33 38.75 -13.26
CA ALA A 390 -57.36 38.05 -14.02
C ALA A 390 -58.73 38.04 -13.30
N ALA A 391 -58.75 38.37 -12.01
CA ALA A 391 -59.97 38.45 -11.19
C ALA A 391 -60.55 39.88 -11.13
N GLU A 392 -59.75 40.89 -11.45
CA GLU A 392 -60.17 42.28 -11.73
C GLU A 392 -60.62 42.42 -13.19
#